data_AF-A0A973QUA4-F1
#
_entry.id   AF-A0A973QUA4-F1
#
_cell.length_a   1.000
_cell.length_b   1.000
_cell.length_c   1.000
_cell.angle_alpha   90.00
_cell.angle_beta   90.00
_cell.angle_gamma   90.00
#
_symmetry.space_group_name_H-M   'P 1'
#
loop_
_entity.id
_entity.type
_entity.pdbx_description
1 polymer ?
#
loop_
_entity_poly.entity_id
_entity_poly.type
_entity_poly.pdbx_seq_one_letter_code
_entity_poly.pdbx_strand_id
1 'polypeptide(L)'
;LRAELAGRGIGVSAICPGFVNTSITSTARFTGVDAEEEKRRQKKAARLYGLRNYPPEKVADAILRAVVRNEAVVPVTAEARGAHFMSRFTPRALRAIARMEPPL
;
A
#
# COMPACT_ATOMS: atom_id res chain seq x y z
N LEU A 1 -5.51 -17.99 -4.05
CA LEU A 1 -4.51 -18.27 -2.98
C LEU A 1 -5.11 -18.77 -1.66
N ARG A 2 -5.79 -17.95 -0.84
CA ARG A 2 -6.25 -18.44 0.49
C ARG A 2 -7.23 -19.63 0.40
N ALA A 3 -8.18 -19.59 -0.53
CA ALA A 3 -9.12 -20.69 -0.76
C ALA A 3 -8.42 -21.98 -1.26
N GLU A 4 -7.42 -21.85 -2.14
CA GLU A 4 -6.65 -22.99 -2.67
C GLU A 4 -5.78 -23.67 -1.60
N LEU A 5 -5.35 -22.92 -0.59
CA LEU A 5 -4.44 -23.39 0.46
C LEU A 5 -5.17 -23.77 1.76
N ALA A 6 -6.48 -23.49 1.87
CA ALA A 6 -7.27 -23.73 3.06
C ALA A 6 -7.27 -25.20 3.50
N GLY A 7 -7.32 -26.15 2.56
CA GLY A 7 -7.28 -27.60 2.85
C GLY A 7 -5.92 -28.11 3.33
N ARG A 8 -4.86 -27.29 3.28
CA ARG A 8 -3.49 -27.66 3.71
C ARG A 8 -3.11 -27.07 5.06
N GLY A 9 -4.03 -26.40 5.76
CA GLY A 9 -3.74 -25.73 7.04
C GLY A 9 -2.82 -24.50 6.90
N ILE A 10 -2.66 -23.96 5.69
CA ILE A 10 -1.77 -22.82 5.43
C ILE A 10 -2.58 -21.51 5.47
N GLY A 11 -2.18 -20.60 6.38
CA GLY A 11 -2.73 -19.25 6.47
C GLY A 11 -2.14 -18.31 5.40
N VAL A 12 -2.97 -17.45 4.81
CA VAL A 12 -2.54 -16.45 3.82
C VAL A 12 -3.14 -15.08 4.18
N SER A 13 -2.28 -14.09 4.38
CA SER A 13 -2.67 -12.71 4.73
C SER A 13 -2.25 -11.73 3.63
N ALA A 14 -3.22 -10.97 3.09
CA ALA A 14 -2.95 -9.89 2.16
C ALA A 14 -2.77 -8.58 2.93
N ILE A 15 -1.57 -8.00 2.86
CA ILE A 15 -1.23 -6.74 3.54
C ILE A 15 -1.43 -5.60 2.56
N CYS A 16 -2.23 -4.61 2.93
CA CYS A 16 -2.52 -3.45 2.11
C CYS A 16 -2.03 -2.18 2.83
N PRO A 17 -0.74 -1.82 2.70
CA PRO A 17 -0.23 -0.54 3.19
C PRO A 17 -0.60 0.58 2.20
N GLY A 18 -0.83 1.78 2.72
CA GLY A 18 -0.89 3.01 1.92
C GLY A 18 0.50 3.64 1.82
N PHE A 19 0.57 4.97 1.97
CA PHE A 19 1.84 5.68 1.98
C PHE A 19 2.64 5.41 3.26
N VAL A 20 3.83 4.82 3.11
CA VAL A 20 4.75 4.47 4.22
C VAL A 20 6.09 5.14 3.97
N ASN A 21 6.67 5.76 4.99
CA ASN A 21 7.94 6.45 4.88
C ASN A 21 9.10 5.43 4.89
N THR A 22 9.44 4.89 3.72
CA THR A 22 10.58 3.98 3.51
C THR A 22 11.54 4.53 2.46
N SER A 23 12.76 3.98 2.43
CA SER A 23 13.79 4.33 1.45
C SER A 23 13.40 4.02 0.00
N ILE A 24 12.37 3.19 -0.23
CA ILE A 24 11.85 2.88 -1.56
C ILE A 24 11.45 4.15 -2.32
N THR A 25 10.91 5.15 -1.64
CA THR A 25 10.49 6.41 -2.30
C THR A 25 11.66 7.19 -2.90
N SER A 26 12.86 7.03 -2.34
CA SER A 26 14.10 7.66 -2.82
C SER A 26 14.90 6.81 -3.81
N THR A 27 14.67 5.50 -3.86
CA THR A 27 15.46 4.55 -4.69
C THR A 27 14.64 3.85 -5.77
N ALA A 28 13.32 4.01 -5.77
CA ALA A 28 12.44 3.43 -6.78
C ALA A 28 12.80 3.94 -8.18
N ARG A 29 12.82 3.01 -9.13
CA ARG A 29 12.99 3.34 -10.54
C ARG A 29 11.66 3.78 -11.14
N PHE A 30 11.62 4.97 -11.71
CA PHE A 30 10.45 5.46 -12.45
C PHE A 30 10.69 5.18 -13.93
N THR A 31 10.06 4.13 -14.46
CA THR A 31 10.21 3.75 -15.87
C THR A 31 9.39 4.69 -16.78
N GLY A 32 9.87 4.93 -18.00
CA GLY A 32 9.17 5.76 -18.99
C GLY A 32 9.38 7.27 -18.85
N VAL A 33 10.38 7.70 -18.06
CA VAL A 33 10.79 9.11 -17.93
C VAL A 33 12.31 9.25 -18.11
N ASP A 34 12.78 10.47 -18.40
CA ASP A 34 14.20 10.77 -18.42
C ASP A 34 14.81 10.75 -17.00
N ALA A 35 16.15 10.70 -16.91
CA ALA A 35 16.85 10.59 -15.63
C ALA A 35 16.70 11.80 -14.70
N GLU A 36 16.50 13.01 -15.25
CA GLU A 36 16.29 14.22 -14.45
C GLU A 36 14.86 14.26 -13.89
N GLU A 37 13.88 13.85 -14.68
CA GLU A 37 12.48 13.70 -14.31
C GLU A 37 12.28 12.56 -13.31
N GLU A 38 12.99 11.45 -13.46
CA GLU A 38 13.05 10.38 -12.46
C GLU A 38 13.53 10.91 -11.11
N LYS A 39 14.63 11.65 -11.09
CA LYS A 39 15.21 12.24 -9.88
C LYS A 39 14.28 13.28 -9.25
N ARG A 40 13.55 14.06 -10.06
CA ARG A 40 12.51 15.00 -9.58
C ARG A 40 11.37 14.26 -8.90
N ARG A 41 10.87 13.17 -9.50
CA ARG A 41 9.79 12.33 -8.96
C ARG A 41 10.21 11.63 -7.66
N GLN A 42 11.42 11.09 -7.59
CA GLN A 42 11.99 10.51 -6.37
C GLN A 42 12.01 11.55 -5.22
N LYS A 43 12.52 12.75 -5.47
CA LYS A 43 12.55 13.83 -4.46
C LYS A 43 11.15 14.24 -4.01
N LYS A 44 10.20 14.37 -4.95
CA LYS A 44 8.81 14.76 -4.65
C LYS A 44 8.10 13.67 -3.85
N ALA A 45 8.28 12.40 -4.23
CA ALA A 45 7.74 11.25 -3.51
C ALA A 45 8.34 11.15 -2.10
N ALA A 46 9.66 11.18 -1.96
CA ALA A 46 10.32 11.15 -0.65
C ALA A 46 9.83 12.28 0.27
N ARG A 47 9.67 13.51 -0.27
CA ARG A 47 9.13 14.63 0.49
C ARG A 47 7.67 14.41 0.89
N LEU A 48 6.81 13.97 -0.02
CA LEU A 48 5.38 13.76 0.23
C LEU A 48 5.14 12.66 1.27
N TYR A 49 5.85 11.55 1.16
CA TYR A 49 5.76 10.44 2.11
C TYR A 49 6.41 10.81 3.46
N GLY A 50 7.49 11.59 3.44
CA GLY A 50 8.11 12.14 4.64
C GLY A 50 7.20 13.10 5.41
N LEU A 51 6.35 13.89 4.74
CA LEU A 51 5.37 14.76 5.41
C LEU A 51 4.32 13.97 6.19
N ARG A 52 3.88 12.82 5.65
CA ARG A 52 2.93 11.94 6.34
C ARG A 52 3.59 11.10 7.42
N ASN A 53 4.91 10.91 7.32
CA ASN A 53 5.80 10.21 8.26
C ASN A 53 5.18 8.95 8.89
N TYR A 54 4.49 8.13 8.10
CA TYR A 54 3.92 6.90 8.63
C TYR A 54 5.07 5.90 8.84
N PRO A 55 5.37 5.52 10.11
CA PRO A 55 6.55 4.73 10.42
C PRO A 55 6.41 3.29 9.90
N PRO A 56 7.45 2.74 9.26
CA PRO A 56 7.44 1.36 8.78
C PRO A 56 7.24 0.33 9.90
N GLU A 57 7.61 0.66 11.13
CA GLU A 57 7.45 -0.19 12.32
C GLU A 57 5.96 -0.52 12.56
N LYS A 58 5.05 0.43 12.33
CA LYS A 58 3.61 0.18 12.44
C LYS A 58 3.09 -0.81 11.39
N VAL A 59 3.74 -0.85 10.22
CA VAL A 59 3.43 -1.83 9.18
C VAL A 59 3.95 -3.20 9.60
N ALA A 60 5.17 -3.27 10.14
CA ALA A 60 5.75 -4.49 10.66
C ALA A 60 4.88 -5.09 11.79
N ASP A 61 4.45 -4.29 12.76
CA ASP A 61 3.54 -4.73 13.83
C ASP A 61 2.22 -5.27 13.30
N ALA A 62 1.67 -4.62 12.26
CA ALA A 62 0.44 -5.08 11.62
C ALA A 62 0.64 -6.42 10.90
N ILE A 63 1.78 -6.63 10.27
CA ILE A 63 2.14 -7.90 9.63
C ILE A 63 2.26 -9.01 10.69
N LEU A 64 3.00 -8.76 11.78
CA LEU A 64 3.17 -9.74 12.85
C LEU A 64 1.83 -10.14 13.46
N ARG A 65 0.96 -9.16 13.75
CA ARG A 65 -0.40 -9.41 14.24
C ARG A 65 -1.22 -10.22 13.22
N ALA A 66 -1.14 -9.90 11.93
CA ALA A 66 -1.85 -10.61 10.88
C ALA A 66 -1.48 -12.09 10.82
N VAL A 67 -0.18 -12.39 10.97
CA VAL A 67 0.35 -13.75 10.99
C VAL A 67 -0.18 -14.50 12.21
N VAL A 68 -0.06 -13.92 13.41
CA VAL A 68 -0.52 -14.56 14.66
C VAL A 68 -2.03 -14.82 14.64
N ARG A 69 -2.82 -13.90 14.08
CA ARG A 69 -4.29 -13.99 14.05
C ARG A 69 -4.84 -14.62 12.78
N ASN A 70 -3.98 -14.98 11.83
CA ASN A 70 -4.34 -15.52 10.52
C ASN A 70 -5.40 -14.66 9.78
N GLU A 71 -5.25 -13.32 9.84
CA GLU A 71 -6.17 -12.35 9.23
C GLU A 71 -6.06 -12.39 7.70
N ALA A 72 -7.19 -12.44 6.98
CA ALA A 72 -7.17 -12.61 5.52
C ALA A 72 -6.75 -11.33 4.77
N VAL A 73 -7.18 -10.15 5.22
CA VAL A 73 -6.89 -8.85 4.61
C VAL A 73 -6.62 -7.83 5.69
N VAL A 74 -5.47 -7.16 5.64
CA VAL A 74 -5.03 -6.22 6.67
C VAL A 74 -4.74 -4.85 6.06
N PRO A 75 -5.73 -3.94 6.06
CA PRO A 75 -5.50 -2.55 5.69
C PRO A 75 -4.79 -1.81 6.83
N VAL A 76 -3.54 -1.43 6.60
CA VAL A 76 -2.67 -0.89 7.67
C VAL A 76 -2.91 0.60 7.90
N THR A 77 -2.97 1.39 6.84
CA THR A 77 -3.15 2.85 6.93
C THR A 77 -4.63 3.24 6.90
N ALA A 78 -4.96 4.45 7.39
CA ALA A 78 -6.33 4.97 7.36
C ALA A 78 -6.89 5.04 5.92
N GLU A 79 -6.05 5.40 4.95
CA GLU A 79 -6.39 5.40 3.52
C GLU A 79 -6.66 3.99 3.00
N ALA A 80 -5.83 3.01 3.35
CA ALA A 80 -6.04 1.62 2.95
C ALA A 80 -7.35 1.06 3.56
N ARG A 81 -7.68 1.47 4.78
CA ARG A 81 -8.94 1.10 5.45
C ARG A 81 -10.14 1.74 4.77
N GLY A 82 -10.03 3.02 4.40
CA GLY A 82 -11.05 3.73 3.61
C GLY A 82 -11.24 3.13 2.22
N ALA A 83 -10.16 2.79 1.52
CA ALA A 83 -10.20 2.11 0.22
C ALA A 83 -10.80 0.71 0.33
N HIS A 84 -10.49 -0.04 1.38
CA HIS A 84 -11.07 -1.36 1.65
C HIS A 84 -12.57 -1.26 1.98
N PHE A 85 -12.99 -0.22 2.71
CA PHE A 85 -14.40 0.04 2.97
C PHE A 85 -15.13 0.41 1.67
N MET A 86 -14.58 1.35 0.90
CA MET A 86 -15.14 1.75 -0.40
C MET A 86 -15.18 0.60 -1.42
N SER A 87 -14.22 -0.31 -1.40
CA SER A 87 -14.25 -1.48 -2.29
C SER A 87 -15.40 -2.43 -1.95
N ARG A 88 -15.82 -2.48 -0.68
CA ARG A 88 -16.93 -3.30 -0.21
C ARG A 88 -18.30 -2.66 -0.48
N PHE A 89 -18.41 -1.33 -0.32
CA PHE A 89 -19.70 -0.63 -0.38
C PHE A 89 -19.95 0.10 -1.71
N THR A 90 -18.92 0.66 -2.32
CA THR A 90 -19.04 1.51 -3.52
C THR A 90 -17.93 1.21 -4.53
N PRO A 91 -17.88 -0.02 -5.09
CA PRO A 91 -16.81 -0.44 -5.98
C PRO A 91 -16.71 0.41 -7.26
N ARG A 92 -17.82 0.98 -7.75
CA ARG A 92 -17.82 1.88 -8.92
C ARG A 92 -17.13 3.22 -8.62
N ALA A 93 -17.33 3.78 -7.43
CA ALA A 93 -16.67 5.02 -7.01
C ALA A 93 -15.17 4.81 -6.85
N LEU A 94 -14.75 3.70 -6.24
CA LEU A 94 -13.32 3.36 -6.13
C LEU A 94 -12.67 3.18 -7.51
N ARG A 95 -13.36 2.54 -8.47
CA ARG A 95 -12.89 2.41 -9.86
C ARG A 95 -12.86 3.74 -10.63
N ALA A 96 -13.66 4.72 -10.24
CA ALA A 96 -13.60 6.06 -10.82
C ALA A 96 -12.39 6.82 -10.27
N ILE A 97 -12.16 6.75 -8.96
CA ILE A 97 -11.00 7.37 -8.30
C ILE A 97 -9.68 6.74 -8.80
N ALA A 98 -9.62 5.42 -8.95
CA ALA A 98 -8.43 4.73 -9.46
C ALA A 98 -8.10 5.05 -10.92
N ARG A 99 -9.05 5.63 -11.68
CA ARG A 99 -8.84 6.11 -13.05
C ARG A 99 -8.36 7.55 -13.12
N MET A 100 -8.38 8.29 -12.01
CA MET A 100 -7.78 9.61 -11.96
C MET A 100 -6.28 9.44 -11.81
N GLU A 101 -5.51 9.95 -12.77
CA GLU A 101 -4.06 9.97 -12.66
C GLU A 101 -3.66 10.83 -11.45
N PRO A 102 -2.82 10.31 -10.54
CA PRO A 102 -2.30 11.11 -9.46
C PRO A 102 -1.40 12.22 -10.05
N PRO A 103 -1.51 13.47 -9.58
CA PRO A 103 -0.69 14.58 -10.07
C PRO A 103 0.76 14.42 -9.58
N LEU A 104 1.58 13.69 -10.35
CA LEU A 104 3.02 13.51 -10.09
C LEU A 104 3.87 14.60 -10.76
#